data_AF-A0A9E5EZE6-F1
#
_entry.id   AF-A0A9E5EZE6-F1
#
_cell.length_a   1.000
_cell.length_b   1.000
_cell.length_c   1.000
_cell.angle_alpha   90.00
_cell.angle_beta   90.00
_cell.angle_gamma   90.00
#
_symmetry.space_group_name_H-M   'P 1'
#
loop_
_entity.id
_entity.type
_entity.pdbx_description
1 polymer ?
#
loop_
_entity_poly.entity_id
_entity_poly.type
_entity_poly.pdbx_seq_one_letter_code
_entity_poly.pdbx_strand_id
1 'polypeptide(L)'
;MSSEIRAGDNRTYWIISNGNSYVDGVTDPTLVTTVGNGWHIYWIGSDYSEYLTSCNNCNIIPRNTDPNTPSVSNNYPKVSARQVRLWLIQNGISLQAVYDAINAIEDPSLRDSVAVEWEYAPYIERSHPMLIPLAMGLGLTENDVDRAFAEANSI
;
A
#
# COMPACT_ATOMS: atom_id res chain seq x y z
N MET A 1 -13.24 -11.63 34.47
CA MET A 1 -11.80 -11.48 34.80
C MET A 1 -11.18 -10.66 33.68
N SER A 2 -10.46 -9.59 33.99
CA SER A 2 -9.71 -8.80 33.00
C SER A 2 -8.40 -9.51 32.67
N SER A 3 -8.07 -9.61 31.38
CA SER A 3 -6.77 -10.10 30.93
C SER A 3 -5.75 -8.96 30.92
N GLU A 4 -4.48 -9.27 31.10
CA GLU A 4 -3.38 -8.30 30.99
C GLU A 4 -2.48 -8.67 29.82
N ILE A 5 -1.97 -7.66 29.13
CA ILE A 5 -0.97 -7.78 28.07
C ILE A 5 0.34 -7.20 28.60
N ARG A 6 1.38 -8.03 28.63
CA ARG A 6 2.73 -7.69 29.10
C ARG A 6 3.70 -7.93 27.95
N ALA A 7 4.48 -6.91 27.61
CA ALA A 7 5.28 -6.92 26.39
C ALA A 7 6.61 -7.69 26.53
N GLY A 8 7.10 -7.92 27.75
CA GLY A 8 8.38 -8.61 27.96
C GLY A 8 9.55 -7.75 27.49
N ASP A 9 10.52 -8.34 26.78
CA ASP A 9 11.72 -7.64 26.32
C ASP A 9 11.49 -6.79 25.06
N ASN A 10 10.42 -7.06 24.31
CA ASN A 10 10.10 -6.41 23.04
C ASN A 10 8.76 -5.70 23.10
N ARG A 11 8.57 -4.71 22.22
CA ARG A 11 7.26 -4.09 22.01
C ARG A 11 6.26 -5.14 21.52
N THR A 12 5.04 -5.10 22.04
CA THR A 12 3.97 -6.05 21.70
C THR A 12 2.76 -5.33 21.15
N TYR A 13 2.41 -5.64 19.91
CA TYR A 13 1.18 -5.23 19.25
C TYR A 13 0.04 -6.16 19.65
N TRP A 14 -1.17 -5.62 19.73
CA TRP A 14 -2.34 -6.39 20.08
C TRP A 14 -3.58 -5.88 19.37
N ILE A 15 -4.50 -6.80 19.11
CA ILE A 15 -5.86 -6.52 18.66
C ILE A 15 -6.81 -7.20 19.64
N ILE A 16 -7.75 -6.44 20.19
CA ILE A 16 -8.80 -6.94 21.06
C ILE A 16 -10.17 -6.80 20.39
N SER A 17 -11.10 -7.68 20.74
CA SER A 17 -12.48 -7.67 20.23
C SER A 17 -13.49 -7.87 21.34
N ASN A 18 -14.67 -7.28 21.19
CA ASN A 18 -15.86 -7.55 22.00
C ASN A 18 -16.94 -8.34 21.22
N GLY A 19 -16.59 -8.92 20.06
CA GLY A 19 -17.50 -9.63 19.16
C GLY A 19 -18.24 -8.73 18.16
N ASN A 20 -18.31 -7.42 18.40
CA ASN A 20 -18.95 -6.45 17.50
C ASN A 20 -17.96 -5.46 16.86
N SER A 21 -16.78 -5.31 17.44
CA SER A 21 -15.76 -4.35 17.03
C SER A 21 -14.37 -4.83 17.38
N TYR A 22 -13.38 -4.25 16.71
CA TYR A 22 -11.96 -4.51 16.94
C TYR A 22 -11.24 -3.21 17.28
N VAL A 23 -10.29 -3.30 18.20
CA VAL A 23 -9.41 -2.20 18.59
C VAL A 23 -7.99 -2.72 18.62
N ASP A 24 -7.08 -1.93 18.05
CA ASP A 24 -5.65 -2.19 18.06
C ASP A 24 -4.93 -1.33 19.09
N GLY A 25 -3.76 -1.79 19.50
CA GLY A 25 -2.86 -1.04 20.36
C GLY A 25 -1.47 -1.63 20.43
N VAL A 26 -0.62 -0.94 21.17
CA VAL A 26 0.77 -1.31 21.39
C VAL A 26 1.12 -1.19 22.87
N THR A 27 1.88 -2.15 23.38
CA THR A 27 2.42 -2.13 24.75
C THR A 27 3.94 -2.13 24.65
N ASP A 28 4.58 -1.11 25.20
CA ASP A 28 6.04 -1.06 25.32
C ASP A 28 6.54 -2.02 26.42
N PRO A 29 7.80 -2.50 26.36
CA PRO A 29 8.40 -3.45 27.31
C PRO A 29 8.15 -3.13 28.79
N THR A 30 8.14 -1.85 29.14
CA THR A 30 8.00 -1.36 30.52
C THR A 30 6.56 -1.11 30.95
N LEU A 31 5.58 -1.35 30.08
CA LEU A 31 4.17 -1.05 30.31
C LEU A 31 3.33 -2.32 30.35
N VAL A 32 2.14 -2.19 30.95
CA VAL A 32 1.11 -3.24 30.97
C VAL A 32 -0.19 -2.62 30.46
N THR A 33 -0.83 -3.33 29.53
CA THR A 33 -2.17 -2.96 29.06
C THR A 33 -3.20 -3.88 29.69
N THR A 34 -4.21 -3.30 30.33
CA THR A 34 -5.36 -4.06 30.85
C THR A 34 -6.43 -4.17 29.78
N VAL A 35 -6.86 -5.40 29.49
CA VAL A 35 -8.01 -5.67 28.60
C VAL A 35 -9.29 -5.46 29.41
N GLY A 36 -10.10 -4.50 28.95
CA GLY A 36 -11.36 -4.15 29.61
C GLY A 36 -12.34 -5.31 29.69
N ASN A 37 -13.25 -5.26 30.67
CA ASN A 37 -14.27 -6.31 30.82
C ASN A 37 -15.16 -6.39 29.57
N GLY A 38 -15.40 -7.61 29.06
CA GLY A 38 -16.13 -7.83 27.81
C GLY A 38 -15.29 -7.71 26.53
N TRP A 39 -14.00 -7.42 26.65
CA TRP A 39 -13.03 -7.50 25.56
C TRP A 39 -12.15 -8.75 25.72
N HIS A 40 -11.76 -9.32 24.59
CA HIS A 40 -10.93 -10.51 24.50
C HIS A 40 -9.77 -10.24 23.54
N ILE A 41 -8.62 -10.84 23.80
CA ILE A 41 -7.47 -10.77 22.89
C ILE A 41 -7.82 -11.58 21.64
N TYR A 42 -7.87 -10.91 20.49
CA TYR A 42 -8.05 -11.54 19.18
C TYR A 42 -6.71 -11.94 18.59
N TRP A 43 -5.72 -11.04 18.66
CA TRP A 43 -4.36 -11.28 18.19
C TRP A 43 -3.35 -10.54 19.07
N ILE A 44 -2.15 -11.11 19.21
CA ILE A 44 -1.04 -10.52 19.95
C ILE A 44 0.28 -11.00 19.34
N GLY A 45 1.25 -10.10 19.17
CA GLY A 45 2.55 -10.44 18.60
C GLY A 45 3.53 -9.28 18.65
N SER A 46 4.81 -9.57 18.43
CA SER A 46 5.88 -8.56 18.37
C SER A 46 6.32 -8.22 16.95
N ASP A 47 5.85 -8.96 15.94
CA ASP A 47 6.15 -8.68 14.53
C ASP A 47 5.15 -7.67 13.95
N TYR A 48 5.68 -6.60 13.36
CA TYR A 48 4.85 -5.53 12.80
C TYR A 48 4.13 -5.93 11.51
N SER A 49 4.73 -6.77 10.67
CA SER A 49 4.11 -7.25 9.42
C SER A 49 2.93 -8.19 9.71
N GLU A 50 3.06 -9.05 10.72
CA GLU A 50 1.97 -9.89 11.21
C GLU A 50 0.85 -9.04 11.84
N TYR A 51 1.19 -7.96 12.53
CA TYR A 51 0.21 -6.99 13.06
C TYR A 51 -0.60 -6.33 11.95
N LEU A 52 0.04 -5.85 10.88
CA LEU A 52 -0.65 -5.27 9.72
C LEU A 52 -1.59 -6.27 9.05
N THR A 53 -1.13 -7.50 8.86
CA THR A 53 -1.94 -8.60 8.31
C THR A 53 -3.17 -8.85 9.18
N SER A 54 -2.98 -8.87 10.50
CA SER A 54 -4.07 -9.08 11.45
C SER A 54 -5.07 -7.93 11.47
N CYS A 55 -4.62 -6.68 11.31
CA CYS A 55 -5.49 -5.52 11.17
C CYS A 55 -6.37 -5.61 9.90
N ASN A 56 -5.78 -5.99 8.76
CA ASN A 56 -6.53 -6.20 7.52
C ASN A 56 -7.58 -7.31 7.66
N ASN A 57 -7.23 -8.41 8.32
CA ASN A 57 -8.18 -9.51 8.59
C ASN A 57 -9.33 -9.08 9.51
N CYS A 58 -9.11 -8.11 10.39
CA CYS A 58 -10.15 -7.52 11.25
C CYS A 58 -10.87 -6.33 10.59
N ASN A 59 -10.50 -5.96 9.37
CA ASN A 59 -10.97 -4.77 8.66
C ASN A 59 -10.86 -3.48 9.50
N ILE A 60 -9.73 -3.31 10.19
CA ILE A 60 -9.40 -2.10 10.95
C ILE A 60 -8.20 -1.38 10.33
N ILE A 61 -8.22 -0.04 10.38
CA ILE A 61 -7.10 0.79 9.99
C ILE A 61 -6.05 0.73 11.12
N PRO A 62 -4.82 0.23 10.87
CA PRO A 62 -3.76 0.21 11.88
C PRO A 62 -3.42 1.62 12.35
N ARG A 63 -3.43 1.85 13.67
CA ARG A 63 -3.10 3.16 14.27
C ARG A 63 -1.72 3.19 14.88
N ASN A 64 -1.13 2.01 15.11
CA ASN A 64 0.18 1.90 15.71
C ASN A 64 1.22 1.74 14.60
N THR A 65 2.23 2.60 14.62
CA THR A 65 3.40 2.50 13.73
C THR A 65 4.61 2.05 14.53
N ASP A 66 5.40 1.11 13.99
CA ASP A 66 6.67 0.73 14.61
C ASP A 66 7.79 1.70 14.22
N PRO A 67 8.40 2.46 15.14
CA PRO A 67 9.52 3.34 14.86
C PRO A 67 10.81 2.58 14.50
N ASN A 68 10.90 1.29 14.84
CA ASN A 68 12.02 0.41 14.50
C ASN A 68 11.78 -0.39 13.23
N THR A 69 10.55 -0.40 12.69
CA THR A 69 10.40 -0.84 11.30
C THR A 69 11.04 0.20 10.42
N PRO A 70 11.86 -0.22 9.44
CA PRO A 70 12.25 0.68 8.37
C PRO A 70 10.94 1.24 7.82
N SER A 71 10.71 2.53 7.99
CA SER A 71 9.65 3.21 7.28
C SER A 71 9.91 2.89 5.81
N VAL A 72 9.09 2.03 5.22
CA VAL A 72 8.92 1.99 3.78
C VAL A 72 8.33 3.35 3.46
N SER A 73 9.20 4.35 3.34
CA SER A 73 8.91 5.42 2.42
C SER A 73 8.54 4.67 1.15
N ASN A 74 7.33 4.89 0.65
CA ASN A 74 7.00 4.60 -0.72
C ASN A 74 7.86 5.52 -1.60
N ASN A 75 9.17 5.39 -1.48
CA ASN A 75 10.15 5.81 -2.45
C ASN A 75 10.07 4.71 -3.49
N TYR A 76 8.93 4.68 -4.20
CA TYR A 76 8.88 4.02 -5.48
C TYR A 76 10.11 4.53 -6.22
N PRO A 77 10.97 3.62 -6.69
CA PRO A 77 12.13 4.05 -7.44
C PRO A 77 11.68 5.05 -8.50
N LYS A 78 12.45 6.11 -8.74
CA LYS A 78 12.13 7.04 -9.83
C LYS A 78 12.24 6.28 -11.15
N VAL A 79 11.13 5.71 -11.62
CA VAL A 79 11.09 4.95 -12.87
C VAL A 79 11.00 5.96 -14.00
N SER A 80 12.00 5.95 -14.88
CA SER A 80 12.01 6.80 -16.06
C SER A 80 10.87 6.41 -17.02
N ALA A 81 10.35 7.36 -17.79
CA ALA A 81 9.36 7.05 -18.82
C ALA A 81 9.89 6.02 -19.85
N ARG A 82 11.21 5.98 -20.07
CA ARG A 82 11.86 4.92 -20.87
C ARG A 82 11.67 3.53 -20.26
N GLN A 83 11.95 3.37 -18.96
CA GLN A 83 11.83 2.09 -18.27
C GLN A 83 10.40 1.56 -18.29
N VAL A 84 9.41 2.43 -18.02
CA VAL A 84 7.99 2.04 -18.10
C VAL A 84 7.63 1.58 -19.51
N ARG A 85 8.00 2.33 -20.56
CA ARG A 85 7.70 1.95 -21.95
C ARG A 85 8.36 0.63 -22.35
N LEU A 86 9.61 0.40 -21.94
CA LEU A 86 10.28 -0.88 -22.19
C LEU A 86 9.62 -2.04 -21.44
N TRP A 87 9.23 -1.83 -20.18
CA TRP A 87 8.52 -2.83 -19.40
C TRP A 87 7.19 -3.22 -20.03
N LEU A 88 6.40 -2.24 -20.51
CA LEU A 88 5.15 -2.49 -21.23
C LEU A 88 5.40 -3.38 -22.46
N ILE A 89 6.39 -3.03 -23.28
CA ILE A 89 6.76 -3.81 -24.48
C ILE A 89 7.17 -5.25 -24.11
N GLN A 90 7.99 -5.42 -23.06
CA GLN A 90 8.43 -6.74 -22.60
C GLN A 90 7.28 -7.60 -22.07
N ASN A 91 6.24 -6.98 -21.54
CA ASN A 91 5.04 -7.66 -21.04
C ASN A 91 3.91 -7.76 -22.09
N GLY A 92 4.20 -7.47 -23.36
CA GLY A 92 3.23 -7.60 -24.45
C GLY A 92 2.15 -6.53 -24.48
N ILE A 93 2.29 -5.46 -23.69
CA ILE A 93 1.38 -4.31 -23.69
C ILE A 93 1.87 -3.30 -24.72
N SER A 94 1.09 -3.13 -25.79
CA SER A 94 1.45 -2.18 -26.85
C SER A 94 1.38 -0.74 -26.34
N LEU A 95 2.30 0.12 -26.79
CA LEU A 95 2.21 1.56 -26.50
C LEU A 95 0.96 2.19 -27.15
N GLN A 96 0.43 1.58 -28.23
CA GLN A 96 -0.83 1.98 -28.83
C GLN A 96 -1.99 1.84 -27.84
N ALA A 97 -2.03 0.77 -27.05
CA ALA A 97 -3.06 0.60 -26.02
C ALA A 97 -3.04 1.73 -24.98
N VAL A 98 -1.87 2.30 -24.67
CA VAL A 98 -1.75 3.47 -23.80
C VAL A 98 -2.37 4.71 -24.46
N TYR A 99 -2.08 4.96 -25.74
CA TYR A 99 -2.71 6.06 -26.48
C TYR A 99 -4.22 5.89 -26.58
N ASP A 100 -4.71 4.67 -26.79
CA ASP A 100 -6.14 4.38 -26.86
C ASP A 100 -6.81 4.64 -25.50
N ALA A 101 -6.17 4.25 -24.38
CA ALA A 101 -6.62 4.55 -23.03
C ALA A 101 -6.64 6.06 -22.73
N ILE A 102 -5.63 6.80 -23.19
CA ILE A 102 -5.60 8.27 -23.07
C ILE A 102 -6.72 8.89 -23.91
N ASN A 103 -6.92 8.44 -25.15
CA ASN A 103 -7.95 8.95 -26.04
C ASN A 103 -9.38 8.69 -25.53
N ALA A 104 -9.57 7.65 -24.71
CA ALA A 104 -10.83 7.33 -24.06
C ALA A 104 -11.18 8.28 -22.90
N ILE A 105 -10.27 9.16 -22.46
CA ILE A 105 -10.58 10.18 -21.44
C ILE A 105 -11.58 11.19 -22.02
N GLU A 106 -12.76 11.28 -21.37
CA GLU A 106 -13.86 12.14 -21.82
C GLU A 106 -13.55 13.62 -21.67
N ASP A 107 -12.92 14.03 -20.56
CA ASP A 107 -12.53 15.42 -20.31
C ASP A 107 -11.35 15.80 -21.23
N PRO A 108 -11.54 16.77 -22.16
CA PRO A 108 -10.50 17.14 -23.10
C PRO A 108 -9.26 17.75 -22.44
N SER A 109 -9.43 18.54 -21.38
CA SER A 109 -8.32 19.20 -20.69
C SER A 109 -7.48 18.18 -19.93
N LEU A 110 -8.14 17.22 -19.27
CA LEU A 110 -7.46 16.13 -18.60
C LEU A 110 -6.74 15.22 -19.59
N ARG A 111 -7.40 14.87 -20.70
CA ARG A 111 -6.80 14.06 -21.77
C ARG A 111 -5.52 14.68 -22.30
N ASP A 112 -5.56 15.97 -22.64
CA ASP A 112 -4.42 16.68 -23.21
C ASP A 112 -3.28 16.79 -22.19
N SER A 113 -3.59 17.04 -20.90
CA SER A 113 -2.61 17.03 -19.82
C SER A 113 -1.93 15.67 -19.68
N VAL A 114 -2.70 14.59 -19.67
CA VAL A 114 -2.20 13.22 -19.55
C VAL A 114 -1.36 12.84 -20.77
N ALA A 115 -1.77 13.24 -21.98
CA ALA A 115 -1.01 13.00 -23.19
C ALA A 115 0.35 13.71 -23.15
N VAL A 116 0.39 14.96 -22.69
CA VAL A 116 1.63 15.73 -22.52
C VAL A 116 2.55 15.06 -21.50
N GLU A 117 2.02 14.62 -20.36
CA GLU A 117 2.82 13.91 -19.37
C GLU A 117 3.33 12.58 -19.89
N TRP A 118 2.47 11.79 -20.54
CA TRP A 118 2.87 10.52 -21.13
C TRP A 118 3.97 10.71 -22.17
N GLU A 119 3.94 11.77 -22.97
CA GLU A 119 4.92 12.03 -24.03
C GLU A 119 6.24 12.58 -23.46
N TYR A 120 6.15 13.61 -22.62
CA TYR A 120 7.29 14.48 -22.28
C TYR A 120 7.82 14.33 -20.85
N ALA A 121 7.10 13.64 -19.95
CA ALA A 121 7.60 13.47 -18.59
C ALA A 121 8.89 12.63 -18.58
N PRO A 122 9.96 13.08 -17.90
CA PRO A 122 11.19 12.30 -17.79
C PRO A 122 11.01 11.06 -16.89
N TYR A 123 10.06 11.10 -15.96
CA TYR A 123 9.76 10.05 -15.00
C TYR A 123 8.25 9.84 -14.89
N ILE A 124 7.85 8.62 -14.53
CA ILE A 124 6.47 8.30 -14.19
C ILE A 124 6.37 8.15 -12.68
N GLU A 125 5.46 8.89 -12.05
CA GLU A 125 5.29 8.88 -10.60
C GLU A 125 4.15 7.94 -10.20
N ARG A 126 4.42 7.05 -9.24
CA ARG A 126 3.41 6.12 -8.72
C ARG A 126 2.25 6.82 -7.99
N SER A 127 2.52 8.01 -7.45
CA SER A 127 1.54 8.89 -6.83
C SER A 127 0.71 9.69 -7.83
N HIS A 128 1.00 9.61 -9.14
CA HIS A 128 0.27 10.39 -10.12
C HIS A 128 -1.20 9.95 -10.20
N PRO A 129 -2.18 10.87 -10.06
CA PRO A 129 -3.60 10.52 -9.93
C PRO A 129 -4.16 9.79 -11.16
N MET A 130 -3.57 9.98 -12.34
CA MET A 130 -4.02 9.32 -13.57
C MET A 130 -3.33 7.97 -13.85
N LEU A 131 -2.33 7.58 -13.07
CA LEU A 131 -1.62 6.34 -13.31
C LEU A 131 -2.52 5.11 -13.14
N ILE A 132 -3.26 5.03 -12.03
CA ILE A 132 -4.14 3.90 -11.73
C ILE A 132 -5.33 3.83 -12.70
N PRO A 133 -6.05 4.93 -12.98
CA PRO A 133 -7.09 4.93 -14.02
C PRO A 133 -6.60 4.45 -15.39
N LEU A 134 -5.43 4.90 -15.85
CA LEU A 134 -4.85 4.46 -17.12
C LEU A 134 -4.47 2.98 -17.09
N ALA A 135 -3.81 2.54 -16.02
CA ALA A 135 -3.42 1.14 -15.85
C ALA A 135 -4.63 0.20 -15.86
N MET A 136 -5.74 0.59 -15.21
CA MET A 136 -7.01 -0.15 -15.27
C MET A 136 -7.58 -0.20 -16.69
N GLY A 137 -7.46 0.88 -17.47
CA GLY A 137 -7.81 0.89 -18.90
C GLY A 137 -6.98 -0.08 -19.74
N LEU A 138 -5.79 -0.45 -19.27
CA LEU A 138 -4.93 -1.48 -19.86
C LEU A 138 -5.17 -2.89 -19.30
N GLY A 139 -6.15 -3.05 -18.40
CA GLY A 139 -6.44 -4.31 -17.71
C GLY A 139 -5.50 -4.65 -16.57
N LEU A 140 -4.72 -3.69 -16.06
CA LEU A 140 -3.81 -3.86 -14.93
C LEU A 140 -4.51 -3.51 -13.61
N THR A 141 -4.27 -4.31 -12.58
CA THR A 141 -4.69 -4.00 -11.21
C THR A 141 -3.66 -3.11 -10.51
N GLU A 142 -4.04 -2.51 -9.38
CA GLU A 142 -3.09 -1.74 -8.57
C GLU A 142 -1.86 -2.56 -8.13
N ASN A 143 -2.06 -3.84 -7.78
CA ASN A 143 -0.96 -4.75 -7.48
C ASN A 143 -0.05 -5.00 -8.69
N ASP A 144 -0.60 -5.04 -9.90
CA ASP A 144 0.19 -5.17 -11.13
C ASP A 144 1.02 -3.91 -11.39
N VAL A 145 0.49 -2.73 -11.03
CA VAL A 145 1.23 -1.45 -11.14
C VAL A 145 2.40 -1.44 -10.15
N ASP A 146 2.20 -1.87 -8.91
CA ASP A 146 3.30 -1.96 -7.94
C ASP A 146 4.39 -2.94 -8.41
N ARG A 147 4.00 -4.09 -8.96
CA ARG A 147 4.92 -5.03 -9.60
C ARG A 147 5.65 -4.38 -10.79
N ALA A 148 4.93 -3.67 -11.65
CA ALA A 148 5.50 -3.01 -12.82
C ALA A 148 6.58 -1.99 -12.44
N PHE A 149 6.37 -1.21 -11.38
CA PHE A 149 7.36 -0.24 -10.91
C PHE A 149 8.62 -0.89 -10.35
N ALA A 150 8.48 -2.01 -9.63
CA ALA A 150 9.62 -2.77 -9.11
C ALA A 150 10.45 -3.40 -10.25
N GLU A 151 9.79 -3.99 -11.23
CA GLU A 151 10.44 -4.63 -12.38
C GLU A 151 11.06 -3.60 -13.33
N ALA A 152 10.34 -2.54 -13.68
CA ALA A 152 10.81 -1.51 -14.61
C ALA A 152 12.04 -0.76 -14.08
N ASN A 153 12.15 -0.57 -12.76
CA ASN A 153 13.34 0.04 -12.16
C ASN A 153 14.63 -0.77 -12.38
N SER A 154 14.51 -2.06 -12.72
CA SER A 154 15.65 -2.95 -12.98
C SER A 154 16.05 -3.01 -14.46
N ILE A 155 15.39 -2.24 -15.34
CA ILE A 155 15.66 -2.12 -16.79
C ILE A 155 16.58 -0.93 -17.08
#